data_AF-A0A3D5DJ88-F1
#
_entry.id   AF-A0A3D5DJ88-F1
#
_cell.length_a   1.000
_cell.length_b   1.000
_cell.length_c   1.000
_cell.angle_alpha   90.00
_cell.angle_beta   90.00
_cell.angle_gamma   90.00
#
_symmetry.space_group_name_H-M   'P 1'
#
loop_
_entity.id
_entity.type
_entity.pdbx_description
1 polymer ?
#
loop_
_entity_poly.entity_id
_entity_poly.type
_entity_poly.pdbx_seq_one_letter_code
_entity_poly.pdbx_strand_id
1 'polypeptide(L)'
;RDNYLCAYCGRQAETVDHVVPRSRGGAHTWENCVASCMRCNHSKADRLVEELGWTMRCDPAVPRGVHWRLIGAAHDGDPQWAAYLAEPSAA
;
A
#
# COMPACT_ATOMS: atom_id res chain seq x y z
N ARG A 1 -5.77 5.58 0.64
CA ARG A 1 -6.34 4.23 0.45
C ARG A 1 -6.94 3.73 1.75
N ASP A 2 -6.13 3.51 2.79
CA ASP A 2 -6.54 2.81 4.01
C ASP A 2 -6.84 3.76 5.20
N ASN A 3 -7.07 5.05 4.94
CA ASN A 3 -7.26 6.11 5.95
C ASN A 3 -6.18 6.13 7.05
N TYR A 4 -4.95 5.77 6.72
CA TYR A 4 -3.82 5.65 7.68
C TYR A 4 -4.08 4.61 8.79
N LEU A 5 -4.98 3.65 8.56
CA LEU A 5 -5.33 2.60 9.51
C LEU A 5 -4.70 1.26 9.12
N CYS A 6 -4.29 0.53 10.14
CA CYS A 6 -3.76 -0.83 10.05
C CYS A 6 -4.87 -1.78 9.58
N ALA A 7 -4.62 -2.48 8.49
CA ALA A 7 -5.55 -3.43 7.88
C ALA A 7 -5.96 -4.57 8.84
N TYR A 8 -5.14 -4.88 9.84
CA TYR A 8 -5.41 -5.94 10.81
C TYR A 8 -6.20 -5.43 12.03
N CYS A 9 -5.68 -4.45 12.76
CA CYS A 9 -6.25 -4.02 14.03
C CYS A 9 -7.05 -2.70 13.99
N GLY A 10 -6.96 -1.93 12.91
CA GLY A 10 -7.64 -0.65 12.75
C GLY A 10 -7.02 0.52 13.53
N ARG A 11 -5.90 0.33 14.24
CA ARG A 11 -5.10 1.45 14.81
C ARG A 11 -4.31 2.17 13.71
N GLN A 12 -3.68 3.29 14.04
CA GLN A 12 -2.80 4.00 13.11
C GLN A 12 -1.74 3.05 12.51
N ALA A 13 -1.54 3.15 11.21
CA ALA A 13 -0.51 2.44 10.48
C ALA A 13 0.78 3.25 10.45
N GLU A 14 1.91 2.58 10.63
CA GLU A 14 3.24 3.18 10.53
C GLU A 14 4.12 2.49 9.48
N THR A 15 3.72 1.30 9.02
CA THR A 15 4.50 0.48 8.08
C THR A 15 3.62 -0.07 6.96
N VAL A 16 4.27 -0.59 5.91
CA VAL A 16 3.63 -1.40 4.88
C VAL A 16 3.98 -2.86 5.12
N ASP A 17 3.00 -3.74 4.98
CA ASP A 17 3.16 -5.19 5.14
C ASP A 17 2.65 -5.94 3.91
N HIS A 18 3.25 -7.10 3.64
CA HIS A 18 2.83 -8.00 2.58
C HIS A 18 1.86 -9.05 3.15
N VAL A 19 0.64 -9.09 2.64
CA VAL A 19 -0.40 -10.06 3.05
C VAL A 19 0.12 -11.48 2.90
N VAL A 20 0.68 -11.80 1.75
CA VAL A 20 1.54 -12.97 1.53
C VAL A 20 3.00 -12.52 1.68
N PRO A 21 3.75 -13.02 2.67
CA PRO A 21 5.15 -12.65 2.89
C PRO A 21 6.03 -12.95 1.69
N ARG A 22 7.06 -12.12 1.47
CA ARG A 22 8.03 -12.33 0.38
C ARG A 22 8.77 -13.66 0.47
N SER A 23 9.08 -14.12 1.69
CA SER A 23 9.69 -15.44 1.93
C SER A 23 8.81 -16.61 1.47
N ARG A 24 7.51 -16.38 1.30
CA ARG A 24 6.53 -17.35 0.80
C ARG A 24 6.08 -17.06 -0.64
N GLY A 25 6.86 -16.26 -1.38
CA GLY A 25 6.59 -15.95 -2.79
C GLY A 25 5.59 -14.81 -3.03
N GLY A 26 5.21 -14.06 -1.99
CA GLY A 26 4.35 -12.90 -2.16
C GLY A 26 5.03 -11.78 -2.95
N ALA A 27 4.32 -11.25 -3.95
CA ALA A 27 4.80 -10.18 -4.81
C ALA A 27 4.68 -8.80 -4.14
N HIS A 28 5.51 -7.84 -4.53
CA HIS A 28 5.39 -6.46 -4.07
C HIS A 28 4.42 -5.68 -5.00
N THR A 29 3.11 -5.94 -4.84
CA THR A 29 2.05 -5.35 -5.67
C THR A 29 0.97 -4.68 -4.80
N TRP A 30 0.11 -3.86 -5.41
CA TRP A 30 -0.97 -3.18 -4.70
C TRP A 30 -1.95 -4.15 -4.04
N GLU A 31 -2.14 -5.31 -4.66
CA GLU A 31 -3.01 -6.41 -4.24
C GLU A 31 -2.37 -7.28 -3.13
N ASN A 32 -1.11 -7.03 -2.77
CA ASN A 32 -0.44 -7.75 -1.69
C ASN A 32 0.09 -6.82 -0.59
N CYS A 33 0.22 -5.52 -0.85
CA CYS A 33 0.71 -4.55 0.13
C CYS A 33 -0.45 -3.86 0.87
N VAL A 34 -0.43 -3.90 2.21
CA VAL A 34 -1.40 -3.25 3.10
C VAL A 34 -0.72 -2.32 4.11
N ALA A 35 -1.43 -1.26 4.51
CA ALA A 35 -1.01 -0.46 5.65
C ALA A 35 -1.12 -1.28 6.94
N SER A 36 -0.08 -1.28 7.77
CA SER A 36 -0.04 -2.04 9.02
C SER A 36 0.62 -1.22 10.12
N CYS A 37 0.29 -1.55 11.37
CA CYS A 37 1.02 -1.01 12.51
C CYS A 37 2.24 -1.87 12.84
N MET A 38 3.29 -1.29 13.42
CA MET A 38 4.54 -2.01 13.73
C MET A 38 4.29 -3.29 14.55
N ARG A 39 3.39 -3.22 15.55
CA ARG A 39 3.05 -4.37 16.40
C ARG A 39 2.42 -5.52 15.61
N CYS A 40 1.45 -5.21 14.74
CA CYS A 40 0.78 -6.24 13.94
C CYS A 40 1.73 -6.80 12.88
N ASN A 41 2.51 -5.93 12.21
CA ASN A 41 3.50 -6.34 11.21
C ASN A 41 4.54 -7.30 11.82
N HIS A 42 5.14 -6.92 12.94
CA HIS A 42 6.11 -7.76 13.65
C HIS A 42 5.47 -9.06 14.17
N SER A 43 4.23 -9.02 14.65
CA SER A 43 3.52 -10.21 15.08
C SER A 43 3.14 -11.12 13.90
N LYS A 44 2.89 -10.59 12.71
CA LYS A 44 2.58 -11.40 11.53
C LYS A 44 3.85 -12.06 11.00
N ALA A 45 4.93 -11.28 10.87
CA ALA A 45 6.21 -11.72 10.34
C ALA A 45 6.05 -12.45 8.99
N ASP A 46 6.54 -13.68 8.89
CA ASP A 46 6.49 -14.52 7.70
C ASP A 46 5.28 -15.47 7.67
N ARG A 47 4.27 -15.23 8.51
CA ARG A 47 3.02 -16.01 8.54
C ARG A 47 1.96 -15.43 7.62
N LEU A 48 1.07 -16.31 7.17
CA LEU A 48 -0.15 -15.96 6.45
C LEU A 48 -1.21 -15.47 7.44
N VAL A 49 -2.15 -14.66 6.96
CA VAL A 49 -3.23 -14.11 7.80
C VAL A 49 -4.12 -15.24 8.34
N GLU A 50 -4.33 -16.28 7.53
CA GLU A 50 -5.11 -17.48 7.84
C GLU A 50 -4.46 -18.33 8.93
N GLU A 51 -3.12 -18.43 8.95
CA GLU A 51 -2.37 -19.17 9.98
C GLU A 51 -2.52 -18.52 11.37
N LEU A 52 -2.79 -17.22 11.41
CA LEU A 52 -3.01 -16.45 12.64
C LEU A 52 -4.48 -16.44 13.06
N GLY A 53 -5.39 -16.95 12.22
CA GLY A 53 -6.84 -16.79 12.40
C GLY A 53 -7.28 -15.32 12.37
N TRP A 54 -6.51 -14.46 11.70
CA TRP A 54 -6.83 -13.04 11.59
C TRP A 54 -7.79 -12.79 10.43
N THR A 55 -8.45 -11.64 10.49
CA THR A 55 -9.26 -11.12 9.38
C THR A 55 -8.76 -9.74 9.01
N MET A 56 -8.71 -9.44 7.72
CA MET A 56 -8.40 -8.09 7.26
C MET A 56 -9.65 -7.23 7.24
N ARG A 57 -9.47 -5.94 7.55
CA ARG A 57 -10.52 -4.92 7.54
C ARG A 57 -10.71 -4.26 6.18
N CYS A 58 -9.73 -4.42 5.29
CA CYS A 58 -9.77 -3.95 3.92
C CYS A 58 -9.07 -4.94 3.00
N ASP A 59 -9.55 -5.03 1.77
CA ASP A 59 -8.89 -5.80 0.73
C ASP A 59 -7.82 -4.93 0.03
N PRO A 60 -6.58 -5.44 -0.11
CA PRO A 60 -5.56 -4.74 -0.88
C PRO A 60 -5.97 -4.63 -2.35
N ALA A 61 -6.03 -3.42 -2.86
CA ALA A 61 -6.37 -3.15 -4.24
C ALA A 61 -5.62 -1.91 -4.77
N VAL A 62 -5.52 -1.82 -6.09
CA VAL A 62 -5.04 -0.61 -6.77
C VAL A 62 -5.93 0.58 -6.37
N PRO A 63 -5.33 1.71 -5.94
CA PRO A 63 -6.08 2.94 -5.71
C PRO A 63 -6.88 3.35 -6.96
N ARG A 64 -8.13 3.75 -6.77
CA ARG A 64 -9.01 4.23 -7.86
C ARG A 64 -9.38 5.70 -7.65
N GLY A 65 -9.70 6.40 -8.73
CA GLY A 65 -10.24 7.76 -8.71
C GLY A 65 -9.23 8.88 -9.03
N VAL A 66 -9.77 10.07 -9.35
CA VAL A 66 -9.00 11.27 -9.78
C VAL A 66 -7.99 11.74 -8.75
N HIS A 67 -8.28 11.60 -7.45
CA HIS A 67 -7.33 11.95 -6.39
C HIS A 67 -6.05 11.11 -6.41
N TRP A 68 -6.07 9.86 -6.87
CA TRP A 68 -4.85 9.05 -6.99
C TRP A 68 -3.96 9.57 -8.13
N ARG A 69 -4.57 9.92 -9.28
CA ARG A 69 -3.86 10.53 -10.43
C ARG A 69 -3.22 11.86 -10.06
N LEU A 70 -3.81 12.59 -9.12
CA LEU A 70 -3.33 13.88 -8.65
C LEU A 70 -2.23 13.79 -7.59
N ILE A 71 -2.05 12.69 -6.85
CA ILE A 71 -0.93 12.61 -5.88
C ILE A 71 0.44 12.61 -6.59
N GLY A 72 0.49 12.23 -7.88
CA GLY A 72 1.68 12.42 -8.72
C GLY A 72 1.77 13.77 -9.44
N ALA A 73 0.71 14.59 -9.43
CA ALA A 73 0.63 15.84 -10.20
C ALA A 73 0.37 17.10 -9.36
N ALA A 74 -0.15 16.95 -8.15
CA ALA A 74 -0.64 18.04 -7.31
C ALA A 74 0.23 18.32 -6.07
N HIS A 75 1.16 17.41 -5.73
CA HIS A 75 2.06 17.63 -4.58
C HIS A 75 3.55 17.74 -4.92
N ASP A 76 4.01 17.28 -6.09
CA ASP A 76 5.42 17.45 -6.48
C ASP A 76 5.53 17.69 -7.99
N GLY A 77 5.36 18.93 -8.40
CA GLY A 77 6.05 19.42 -9.58
C GLY A 77 7.17 20.33 -9.10
N ASP A 78 8.22 19.78 -8.47
CA ASP A 78 9.45 20.54 -8.30
C ASP A 78 9.83 21.06 -9.70
N PRO A 79 9.99 22.39 -9.89
CA PRO A 79 10.27 22.98 -11.21
C PRO A 79 11.45 22.31 -11.94
N GLN A 80 12.38 21.70 -11.20
CA GLN A 80 13.49 20.92 -11.75
C GLN A 80 13.02 19.72 -12.60
N TRP A 81 11.86 19.15 -12.31
CA TRP A 81 11.34 17.96 -12.97
C TRP A 81 10.47 18.26 -14.19
N ALA A 82 10.15 19.54 -14.44
CA ALA A 82 9.28 19.97 -15.54
C ALA A 82 9.77 19.52 -16.93
N ALA A 83 11.09 19.43 -17.13
CA ALA A 83 11.66 18.98 -18.40
C ALA A 83 11.51 17.45 -18.66
N TYR A 84 11.22 16.67 -17.62
CA TYR A 84 11.16 15.21 -17.66
C TYR A 84 9.72 14.66 -17.58
N LEU A 85 8.78 15.47 -17.12
CA LEU A 85 7.36 15.20 -17.15
C LEU A 85 6.81 15.51 -18.56
N ALA A 86 7.27 14.74 -19.55
CA ALA A 86 6.68 14.79 -20.88
C ALA A 86 5.18 14.48 -20.79
N GLU A 87 4.37 15.17 -21.60
CA GLU A 87 2.94 14.90 -21.65
C GLU A 87 2.67 13.41 -21.88
N PRO A 88 1.66 12.83 -21.20
CA PRO A 88 1.30 11.45 -21.47
C PRO A 88 0.85 11.35 -22.93
N SER A 89 1.65 10.66 -23.75
CA SER A 89 1.21 10.15 -25.04
C SER A 89 0.14 9.10 -24.74
N ALA A 90 -1.10 9.54 -24.61
CA ALA A 90 -2.26 8.68 -24.67
C ALA A 90 -2.38 8.14 -26.10
N ALA A 91 -2.12 6.85 -26.26
CA ALA A 91 -2.56 6.03 -27.39
C ALA A 91 -3.20 4.76 -26.82
#